data_AF-A0A850LUA1-F1
#
_entry.id   AF-A0A850LUA1-F1
#
_cell.length_a   1.000
_cell.length_b   1.000
_cell.length_c   1.000
_cell.angle_alpha   90.00
_cell.angle_beta   90.00
_cell.angle_gamma   90.00
#
_symmetry.space_group_name_H-M   'P 1'
#
loop_
_entity.id
_entity.type
_entity.pdbx_description
1 polymer ?
#
loop_
_entity_poly.entity_id
_entity_poly.type
_entity_poly.pdbx_seq_one_letter_code
_entity_poly.pdbx_strand_id
1 'polypeptide(L)'
;MEDFLKFWAVYTYNTYYYPPGTMPLRSQTMLFLILLLISFLPVAIPLVYYAFKLQGFTKHSKMWKPWKKFALGWLLLVMAIITGITEFSLMIVMEVLKQRYITWLGIGIIISPLMIFTFITIFLTIRGIQQFYRSATISVYPQKEIGKLRYILVIHRKVGATIYDKKLGDWELDSDLIGGFLGVIQEFSSEIKKVREPMRKMEYKNFEIILEQGKYAIFALFIDGVESYWLREKLTLFSRDFEKE
;
A
#
# COMPACT_ATOMS: atom_id res chain seq x y z
N MET A 1 -10.47 53.74 -27.11
CA MET A 1 -11.19 52.45 -27.25
C MET A 1 -10.42 51.50 -28.17
N GLU A 2 -9.89 51.95 -29.30
CA GLU A 2 -9.00 51.15 -30.19
C GLU A 2 -7.76 50.58 -29.50
N ASP A 3 -7.04 51.37 -28.68
CA ASP A 3 -5.84 50.88 -27.98
C ASP A 3 -6.16 49.80 -26.94
N PHE A 4 -7.35 49.90 -26.33
CA PHE A 4 -7.84 48.87 -25.42
C PHE A 4 -8.15 47.57 -26.17
N LEU A 5 -8.76 47.64 -27.35
CA LEU A 5 -9.05 46.48 -28.19
C LEU A 5 -7.76 45.83 -28.74
N LYS A 6 -6.77 46.64 -29.15
CA LYS A 6 -5.45 46.13 -29.57
C LYS A 6 -4.73 45.44 -28.43
N PHE A 7 -4.76 46.01 -27.23
CA PHE A 7 -4.22 45.38 -26.03
C PHE A 7 -4.93 44.06 -25.72
N TRP A 8 -6.26 44.03 -25.80
CA TRP A 8 -7.07 42.84 -25.52
C TRP A 8 -6.82 41.72 -26.55
N ALA A 9 -6.63 42.05 -27.82
CA ALA A 9 -6.29 41.10 -28.88
C ALA A 9 -4.88 40.49 -28.72
N VAL A 10 -3.89 41.29 -28.34
CA VAL A 10 -2.54 40.78 -28.02
C VAL A 10 -2.55 39.90 -26.76
N TYR A 11 -3.40 40.25 -25.79
CA TYR A 11 -3.54 39.50 -24.56
C TYR A 11 -4.17 38.12 -24.78
N THR A 12 -5.30 38.04 -25.51
CA THR A 12 -5.95 36.76 -25.80
C THR A 12 -5.09 35.84 -26.66
N TYR A 13 -4.36 36.40 -27.63
CA TYR A 13 -3.40 35.65 -28.45
C TYR A 13 -2.30 35.02 -27.58
N ASN A 14 -1.72 35.77 -26.64
CA ASN A 14 -0.68 35.25 -25.76
C ASN A 14 -1.21 34.25 -24.71
N THR A 15 -2.46 34.34 -24.26
CA THR A 15 -2.99 33.34 -23.31
C THR A 15 -3.26 31.98 -23.93
N TYR A 16 -3.44 31.89 -25.26
CA TYR A 16 -3.75 30.64 -25.96
C TYR A 16 -2.53 29.78 -26.32
N TYR A 17 -1.34 30.40 -26.43
CA TYR A 17 -0.13 29.71 -26.92
C TYR A 17 0.90 29.34 -25.85
N TYR A 18 0.73 29.77 -24.59
CA TYR A 18 1.66 29.44 -23.52
C TYR A 18 1.14 28.26 -22.68
N PRO A 19 1.96 27.20 -22.46
CA PRO A 19 1.58 26.11 -21.59
C PRO A 19 1.34 26.62 -20.15
N PRO A 20 0.36 26.05 -19.42
CA PRO A 20 0.04 26.49 -18.07
C PRO A 20 1.27 26.37 -17.16
N GLY A 21 1.77 27.50 -16.66
CA GLY A 21 2.96 27.59 -15.80
C GLY A 21 4.11 28.44 -16.35
N THR A 22 4.07 28.86 -17.62
CA THR A 22 5.16 29.67 -18.22
C THR A 22 4.78 31.14 -18.48
N MET A 23 3.64 31.61 -17.97
CA MET A 23 3.27 33.02 -18.12
C MET A 23 4.29 33.91 -17.39
N PRO A 24 4.84 34.95 -18.06
CA PRO A 24 5.76 35.87 -17.43
C PRO A 24 5.06 36.57 -16.25
N LEU A 25 5.79 36.74 -15.14
CA LEU A 25 5.30 37.27 -13.86
C LEU A 25 4.50 38.57 -14.03
N ARG A 26 4.91 39.43 -14.99
CA ARG A 26 4.25 40.70 -15.33
C ARG A 26 2.80 40.53 -15.83
N SER A 27 2.53 39.46 -16.57
CA SER A 27 1.17 39.16 -17.05
C SER A 27 0.28 38.65 -15.93
N GLN A 28 0.82 37.85 -15.01
CA GLN A 28 0.08 37.39 -13.83
C GLN A 28 -0.30 38.55 -12.90
N THR A 29 0.62 39.50 -12.67
CA THR A 29 0.34 40.70 -11.86
C THR A 29 -0.70 41.62 -12.49
N MET A 30 -0.71 41.75 -13.83
CA MET A 30 -1.72 42.53 -14.55
C MET A 30 -3.12 41.89 -14.43
N LEU A 31 -3.21 40.56 -14.57
CA LEU A 31 -4.46 39.82 -14.43
C LEU A 31 -5.02 39.97 -13.00
N PHE A 32 -4.14 39.88 -11.99
CA PHE A 32 -4.51 40.11 -10.60
C PHE A 32 -5.02 41.55 -10.37
N LEU A 33 -4.35 42.57 -10.91
CA LEU A 33 -4.78 43.97 -10.78
C LEU A 33 -6.12 44.25 -11.47
N ILE A 34 -6.39 43.63 -12.62
CA ILE A 34 -7.67 43.77 -13.33
C ILE A 34 -8.80 43.10 -12.53
N LEU A 35 -8.57 41.88 -12.01
CA LEU A 35 -9.54 41.19 -11.16
C LEU A 35 -9.80 41.97 -9.86
N LEU A 36 -8.76 42.57 -9.29
CA LEU A 36 -8.87 43.42 -8.10
C LEU A 36 -9.66 44.71 -8.39
N LEU A 37 -9.46 45.35 -9.54
CA LEU A 37 -10.27 46.52 -9.94
C LEU A 37 -11.75 46.16 -10.17
N ILE A 38 -12.02 45.00 -10.78
CA ILE A 38 -13.39 44.51 -11.02
C ILE A 38 -14.10 44.19 -9.68
N SER A 39 -13.39 43.69 -8.68
CA SER A 39 -13.99 43.38 -7.37
C SER A 39 -14.35 44.63 -6.54
N PHE A 40 -13.79 45.80 -6.85
CA PHE A 40 -14.15 47.08 -6.19
C PHE A 40 -15.37 47.79 -6.80
N LEU A 41 -15.75 47.48 -8.04
CA LEU A 41 -16.91 48.08 -8.72
C LEU A 41 -18.25 47.94 -7.96
N PRO A 42 -18.58 46.77 -7.35
CA PRO A 42 -19.81 46.60 -6.56
C PRO A 42 -19.87 47.49 -5.31
N VAL A 43 -18.73 47.94 -4.79
CA VAL A 43 -18.63 48.81 -3.60
C VAL A 43 -18.68 50.29 -4.00
N ALA A 44 -18.08 50.64 -5.14
CA ALA A 44 -18.07 52.01 -5.64
C ALA A 44 -19.47 52.52 -6.04
N ILE A 45 -20.31 51.67 -6.63
CA ILE A 45 -21.64 52.06 -7.14
C ILE A 45 -22.60 52.47 -5.99
N PRO A 46 -22.75 51.71 -4.89
CA PRO A 46 -23.54 52.14 -3.72
C PRO A 46 -23.00 53.40 -3.05
N LEU A 47 -21.67 53.58 -3.02
CA LEU A 47 -21.03 54.78 -2.47
C LEU A 47 -21.37 56.03 -3.28
N VAL A 48 -21.32 55.96 -4.61
CA VAL A 48 -21.76 57.05 -5.49
C VAL A 48 -23.25 57.32 -5.30
N TYR A 49 -24.09 56.28 -5.19
CA TYR A 49 -25.52 56.44 -4.90
C TYR A 49 -25.79 57.10 -3.54
N TYR A 50 -25.06 56.72 -2.49
CA TYR A 50 -25.15 57.32 -1.16
C TYR A 50 -24.66 58.78 -1.15
N ALA A 51 -23.57 59.08 -1.87
CA ALA A 51 -23.07 60.44 -2.03
C ALA A 51 -24.12 61.36 -2.69
N PHE A 52 -24.82 60.87 -3.71
CA PHE A 52 -25.94 61.60 -4.34
C PHE A 52 -27.13 61.81 -3.39
N LYS A 53 -27.43 60.82 -2.52
CA LYS A 53 -28.51 60.91 -1.53
C LYS A 53 -28.22 61.95 -0.44
N LEU A 54 -26.95 62.08 -0.03
CA LEU A 54 -26.51 63.03 0.99
C LEU A 54 -26.57 64.49 0.52
N GLN A 55 -26.52 64.77 -0.78
CA GLN A 55 -26.60 66.13 -1.34
C GLN A 55 -28.02 66.74 -1.38
N GLY A 56 -29.03 66.14 -0.73
CA GLY A 56 -30.32 66.81 -0.50
C GLY A 56 -31.26 66.92 -1.72
N PHE A 57 -31.05 66.11 -2.76
CA PHE A 57 -31.87 66.08 -4.00
C PHE A 57 -33.28 65.45 -3.84
N THR A 58 -33.98 65.70 -2.73
CA THR A 58 -35.23 64.98 -2.38
C THR A 58 -36.53 65.68 -2.77
N LYS A 59 -36.50 66.93 -3.28
CA LYS A 59 -37.73 67.74 -3.43
C LYS A 59 -38.43 67.72 -4.80
N HIS A 60 -37.89 67.06 -5.84
CA HIS A 60 -38.57 66.91 -7.15
C HIS A 60 -38.89 65.43 -7.47
N SER A 61 -39.99 64.92 -6.89
CA SER A 61 -40.40 63.51 -6.96
C SER A 61 -40.95 63.03 -8.31
N LYS A 62 -41.31 63.93 -9.24
CA LYS A 62 -41.89 63.54 -10.55
C LYS A 62 -40.87 63.08 -11.59
N MET A 63 -39.60 63.53 -11.53
CA MET A 63 -38.54 63.12 -12.47
C MET A 63 -37.92 61.75 -12.16
N TRP A 64 -38.25 61.13 -11.02
CA TRP A 64 -37.59 59.92 -10.53
C TRP A 64 -38.12 58.59 -11.11
N LYS A 65 -39.34 58.56 -11.66
CA LYS A 65 -39.92 57.33 -12.23
C LYS A 65 -39.12 56.74 -13.40
N PRO A 66 -38.68 57.52 -14.42
CA PRO A 66 -37.85 56.97 -15.50
C PRO A 66 -36.47 56.52 -15.02
N TRP A 67 -35.85 57.27 -14.10
CA TRP A 67 -34.55 56.94 -13.53
C TRP A 67 -34.54 55.63 -12.74
N LYS A 68 -35.61 55.30 -12.00
CA LYS A 68 -35.74 54.00 -11.32
C LYS A 68 -35.73 52.82 -12.30
N LYS A 69 -36.42 52.95 -13.44
CA LYS A 69 -36.43 51.90 -14.48
C LYS A 69 -35.06 51.75 -15.14
N PHE A 70 -34.38 52.87 -15.41
CA PHE A 70 -33.03 52.87 -15.94
C PHE A 70 -32.03 52.23 -14.97
N ALA A 71 -32.06 52.63 -13.69
CA ALA A 71 -31.19 52.07 -12.65
C ALA A 71 -31.41 50.56 -12.45
N LEU A 72 -32.68 50.10 -12.49
CA LEU A 72 -32.99 48.67 -12.41
C LEU A 72 -32.45 47.90 -13.61
N GLY A 73 -32.61 48.44 -14.84
CA GLY A 73 -32.05 47.83 -16.04
C GLY A 73 -30.53 47.75 -16.00
N TRP A 74 -29.87 48.80 -15.51
CA TRP A 74 -28.42 48.83 -15.34
C TRP A 74 -27.94 47.82 -14.29
N LEU A 75 -28.65 47.71 -13.16
CA LEU A 75 -28.33 46.74 -12.11
C LEU A 75 -28.47 45.31 -12.62
N LEU A 76 -29.52 44.99 -13.38
CA LEU A 76 -29.71 43.67 -13.98
C LEU A 76 -28.59 43.33 -14.99
N LEU A 77 -28.17 44.32 -15.80
CA LEU A 77 -27.06 44.15 -16.74
C LEU A 77 -25.74 43.90 -16.00
N VAL A 78 -25.45 44.65 -14.93
CA VAL A 78 -24.25 44.44 -14.11
C VAL A 78 -24.26 43.06 -13.45
N MET A 79 -25.41 42.64 -12.91
CA MET A 79 -25.53 41.30 -12.31
C MET A 79 -25.31 40.20 -13.34
N ALA A 80 -25.85 40.34 -14.57
CA ALA A 80 -25.63 39.38 -15.65
C ALA A 80 -24.15 39.29 -16.09
N ILE A 81 -23.44 40.42 -16.11
CA ILE A 81 -22.00 40.44 -16.40
C ILE A 81 -21.22 39.75 -15.27
N ILE A 82 -21.55 40.05 -14.01
CA ILE A 82 -20.89 39.42 -12.85
C ILE A 82 -21.11 37.91 -12.88
N THR A 83 -22.34 37.43 -13.11
CA THR A 83 -22.62 35.99 -13.19
C THR A 83 -21.84 35.33 -14.32
N GLY A 84 -21.81 35.95 -15.50
CA GLY A 84 -21.02 35.44 -16.63
C GLY A 84 -19.51 35.37 -16.34
N ILE A 85 -18.95 36.38 -15.67
CA ILE A 85 -17.53 36.37 -15.25
C ILE A 85 -17.29 35.27 -14.21
N THR A 86 -18.20 35.07 -13.25
CA THR A 86 -18.05 34.03 -12.23
C THR A 86 -18.11 32.62 -12.82
N GLU A 87 -19.04 32.35 -13.73
CA GLU A 87 -19.16 31.05 -14.41
C GLU A 87 -17.92 30.77 -15.28
N PHE A 88 -17.45 31.76 -16.02
CA PHE A 88 -16.23 31.64 -16.83
C PHE A 88 -14.99 31.40 -15.97
N SER A 89 -14.87 32.09 -14.82
CA SER A 89 -13.77 31.89 -13.88
C SER A 89 -13.77 30.48 -13.29
N LEU A 90 -14.95 29.97 -12.91
CA LEU A 90 -15.11 28.60 -12.42
C LEU A 90 -14.72 27.56 -13.48
N MET A 91 -15.11 27.79 -14.75
CA MET A 91 -14.74 26.90 -15.86
C MET A 91 -13.22 26.81 -16.03
N ILE A 92 -12.49 27.93 -15.96
CA ILE A 92 -11.01 27.94 -16.05
C ILE A 92 -10.39 27.18 -14.88
N VAL A 93 -10.85 27.43 -13.65
CA VAL A 93 -10.32 26.76 -12.45
C VAL A 93 -10.50 25.24 -12.54
N MET A 94 -11.68 24.79 -12.99
CA MET A 94 -11.97 23.37 -13.14
C MET A 94 -11.09 22.70 -14.20
N GLU A 95 -10.83 23.36 -15.33
CA GLU A 95 -9.96 22.80 -16.38
C GLU A 95 -8.49 22.70 -15.91
N VAL A 96 -7.99 23.70 -15.18
CA VAL A 96 -6.64 23.66 -14.60
C VAL A 96 -6.51 22.54 -13.55
N LEU A 97 -7.53 22.36 -12.71
CA LEU A 97 -7.55 21.28 -11.72
C LEU A 97 -7.58 19.90 -12.37
N LYS A 98 -8.39 19.74 -13.44
CA LYS A 98 -8.46 18.50 -14.22
C LYS A 98 -7.11 18.17 -14.85
N GLN A 99 -6.42 19.15 -15.41
CA GLN A 99 -5.11 18.94 -16.03
C GLN A 99 -4.05 18.55 -14.99
N ARG A 100 -4.04 19.19 -13.82
CA ARG A 100 -3.17 18.78 -12.70
C ARG A 100 -3.46 17.37 -12.22
N TYR A 101 -4.73 17.02 -12.06
CA TYR A 101 -5.15 15.69 -11.60
C TYR A 101 -4.67 14.58 -12.56
N ILE A 102 -4.80 14.79 -13.87
CA ILE A 102 -4.31 13.85 -14.89
C ILE A 102 -2.79 13.67 -14.80
N THR A 103 -2.02 14.76 -14.58
CA THR A 103 -0.56 14.67 -14.42
C THR A 103 -0.18 13.84 -13.18
N TRP A 104 -0.84 14.06 -12.05
CA TRP A 104 -0.59 13.29 -10.82
C TRP A 104 -0.95 11.81 -10.96
N LEU A 105 -2.06 11.48 -11.64
CA LEU A 105 -2.41 10.09 -11.95
C LEU A 105 -1.34 9.41 -12.80
N GLY A 106 -0.82 10.10 -13.83
CA GLY A 106 0.25 9.57 -14.68
C GLY A 106 1.52 9.23 -13.88
N ILE A 107 1.94 10.13 -12.99
CA ILE A 107 3.11 9.91 -12.11
C ILE A 107 2.88 8.71 -11.17
N GLY A 108 1.68 8.60 -10.58
CA GLY A 108 1.33 7.50 -9.68
C GLY A 108 1.40 6.12 -10.34
N ILE A 109 0.94 6.01 -11.59
CA ILE A 109 1.00 4.76 -12.37
C ILE A 109 2.45 4.33 -12.62
N ILE A 110 3.38 5.26 -12.80
CA ILE A 110 4.79 4.95 -13.05
C ILE A 110 5.54 4.59 -11.76
N ILE A 111 5.22 5.24 -10.63
CA ILE A 111 5.93 5.00 -9.36
C ILE A 111 5.45 3.72 -8.67
N SER A 112 4.17 3.37 -8.80
CA SER A 112 3.60 2.21 -8.10
C SER A 112 4.29 0.85 -8.38
N PRO A 113 4.67 0.48 -9.62
CA PRO A 113 5.33 -0.80 -9.88
C PRO A 113 6.75 -0.83 -9.32
N LEU A 114 7.42 0.32 -9.30
CA LEU A 114 8.78 0.48 -8.77
C LEU A 114 8.82 0.26 -7.25
N MET A 115 7.80 0.77 -6.55
CA MET A 115 7.60 0.52 -5.11
C MET A 115 7.27 -0.95 -4.82
N ILE A 116 6.42 -1.58 -5.63
CA ILE A 116 6.08 -3.01 -5.46
C ILE A 116 7.33 -3.89 -5.70
N PHE A 117 8.11 -3.59 -6.73
CA PHE A 117 9.33 -4.35 -7.05
C PHE A 117 10.40 -4.24 -5.97
N THR A 118 10.65 -3.03 -5.46
CA THR A 118 11.59 -2.81 -4.35
C THR A 118 11.12 -3.49 -3.06
N PHE A 119 9.81 -3.48 -2.79
CA PHE A 119 9.25 -4.19 -1.64
C PHE A 119 9.42 -5.71 -1.75
N ILE A 120 9.12 -6.29 -2.92
CA ILE A 120 9.28 -7.74 -3.17
C ILE A 120 10.76 -8.15 -3.02
N THR A 121 11.69 -7.39 -3.60
CA THR A 121 13.12 -7.71 -3.53
C THR A 121 13.63 -7.66 -2.09
N ILE A 122 13.32 -6.61 -1.33
CA ILE A 122 13.67 -6.50 0.10
C ILE A 122 13.08 -7.67 0.89
N PHE A 123 11.81 -8.01 0.66
CA PHE A 123 11.13 -9.10 1.36
C PHE A 123 11.79 -10.47 1.09
N LEU A 124 12.17 -10.74 -0.16
CA LEU A 124 12.87 -11.97 -0.53
C LEU A 124 14.28 -12.01 0.07
N THR A 125 15.01 -10.88 0.08
CA THR A 125 16.35 -10.80 0.69
C THR A 125 16.29 -11.05 2.20
N ILE A 126 15.33 -10.47 2.92
CA ILE A 126 15.17 -10.70 4.36
C ILE A 126 14.88 -12.18 4.65
N ARG A 127 14.01 -12.81 3.86
CA ARG A 127 13.71 -14.24 4.02
C ARG A 127 14.92 -15.14 3.75
N GLY A 128 15.70 -14.85 2.72
CA GLY A 128 16.93 -15.58 2.41
C GLY A 128 17.98 -15.43 3.51
N ILE A 129 18.15 -14.21 4.02
CA ILE A 129 19.09 -13.90 5.11
C ILE A 129 18.70 -14.63 6.40
N GLN A 130 17.42 -14.70 6.75
CA GLN A 130 16.97 -15.46 7.93
C GLN A 130 17.29 -16.95 7.84
N GLN A 131 17.16 -17.56 6.65
CA GLN A 131 17.54 -18.96 6.44
C GLN A 131 19.06 -19.14 6.55
N PHE A 132 19.84 -18.18 6.05
CA PHE A 132 21.30 -18.19 6.13
C PHE A 132 21.83 -17.98 7.56
N TYR A 133 21.27 -17.07 8.35
CA TYR A 133 21.68 -16.89 9.75
C TYR A 133 21.36 -18.13 10.60
N ARG A 134 20.24 -18.81 10.31
CA ARG A 134 19.88 -20.07 10.97
C ARG A 134 20.83 -21.21 10.60
N SER A 135 21.39 -21.26 9.39
CA SER A 135 22.38 -22.28 9.03
C SER A 135 23.79 -21.96 9.54
N ALA A 136 24.20 -20.69 9.54
CA ALA A 136 25.54 -20.27 9.95
C ALA A 136 25.84 -20.40 11.46
N THR A 137 24.83 -20.31 12.34
CA THR A 137 25.05 -20.46 13.79
C THR A 137 25.16 -21.91 14.26
N ILE A 138 24.81 -22.90 13.43
CA ILE A 138 24.69 -24.30 13.85
C ILE A 138 25.91 -25.14 13.44
N SER A 139 26.76 -24.63 12.53
CA SER A 139 28.01 -25.30 12.15
C SER A 139 29.06 -25.34 13.27
N VAL A 140 28.86 -24.63 14.39
CA VAL A 140 29.95 -24.40 15.37
C VAL A 140 30.03 -25.48 16.47
N TYR A 141 28.97 -26.25 16.78
CA TYR A 141 29.05 -27.26 17.88
C TYR A 141 28.22 -28.55 17.65
N PRO A 142 28.59 -29.43 16.70
CA PRO A 142 27.92 -30.71 16.49
C PRO A 142 27.92 -31.61 17.75
N GLN A 143 28.94 -31.52 18.59
CA GLN A 143 29.05 -32.34 19.80
C GLN A 143 27.91 -32.09 20.80
N LYS A 144 27.48 -30.83 20.97
CA LYS A 144 26.39 -30.49 21.89
C LYS A 144 25.04 -31.02 21.40
N GLU A 145 24.83 -31.01 20.08
CA GLU A 145 23.60 -31.52 19.47
C GLU A 145 23.52 -33.04 19.52
N ILE A 146 24.64 -33.75 19.33
CA ILE A 146 24.70 -35.20 19.47
C ILE A 146 24.31 -35.64 20.88
N GLY A 147 24.72 -34.89 21.92
CA GLY A 147 24.35 -35.18 23.31
C GLY A 147 22.85 -35.08 23.62
N LYS A 148 22.05 -34.45 22.75
CA LYS A 148 20.59 -34.40 22.88
C LYS A 148 19.90 -35.63 22.31
N LEU A 149 20.56 -36.43 21.48
CA LEU A 149 19.94 -37.56 20.80
C LEU A 149 19.62 -38.68 21.79
N ARG A 150 18.36 -39.11 21.81
CA ARG A 150 17.89 -40.18 22.71
C ARG A 150 17.54 -41.45 21.95
N TYR A 151 16.80 -41.32 20.86
CA TYR A 151 16.30 -42.46 20.11
C TYR A 151 16.10 -42.10 18.63
N ILE A 152 16.34 -43.05 17.73
CA ILE A 152 15.92 -42.97 16.33
C ILE A 152 15.07 -44.18 15.97
N LEU A 153 13.96 -43.95 15.28
CA LEU A 153 13.03 -44.97 14.81
C LEU A 153 12.80 -44.80 13.30
N VAL A 154 12.68 -45.92 12.61
CA VAL A 154 12.21 -46.01 11.23
C VAL A 154 10.98 -46.89 11.23
N ILE A 155 9.84 -46.32 10.84
CA ILE A 155 8.52 -46.94 10.93
C ILE A 155 7.99 -47.15 9.51
N HIS A 156 7.51 -48.35 9.20
CA HIS A 156 6.93 -48.63 7.89
C HIS A 156 5.62 -47.84 7.71
N ARG A 157 5.57 -46.96 6.70
CA ARG A 157 4.48 -45.97 6.56
C ARG A 157 3.09 -46.58 6.45
N LYS A 158 2.95 -47.75 5.83
CA LYS A 158 1.65 -48.41 5.63
C LYS A 158 1.21 -49.30 6.79
N VAL A 159 2.16 -49.83 7.54
CA VAL A 159 1.89 -50.86 8.56
C VAL A 159 1.94 -50.26 9.95
N GLY A 160 2.70 -49.17 10.14
CA GLY A 160 2.97 -48.60 11.46
C GLY A 160 3.96 -49.42 12.28
N ALA A 161 4.50 -50.52 11.73
CA ALA A 161 5.49 -51.37 12.40
C ALA A 161 6.88 -50.73 12.35
N THR A 162 7.64 -50.86 13.43
CA THR A 162 9.03 -50.39 13.48
C THR A 162 9.93 -51.35 12.71
N ILE A 163 10.63 -50.81 11.72
CA ILE A 163 11.59 -51.56 10.87
C ILE A 163 12.97 -51.53 11.49
N TYR A 164 13.35 -50.37 12.03
CA TYR A 164 14.65 -50.14 12.62
C TYR A 164 14.50 -49.21 13.81
N ASP A 165 15.22 -49.51 14.86
CA ASP A 165 15.22 -48.75 16.09
C ASP A 165 16.64 -48.72 16.65
N LYS A 166 17.06 -47.56 17.18
CA LYS A 166 18.36 -47.44 17.82
C LYS A 166 18.29 -46.47 18.99
N LYS A 167 18.56 -47.02 20.17
CA LYS A 167 18.83 -46.26 21.40
C LYS A 167 20.19 -45.56 21.30
N LEU A 168 20.20 -44.25 21.53
CA LEU A 168 21.39 -43.38 21.51
C LEU A 168 21.68 -42.74 22.87
N GLY A 169 20.66 -42.60 23.73
CA GLY A 169 20.78 -42.09 25.09
C GLY A 169 20.25 -43.09 26.12
N ASP A 170 19.92 -42.61 27.31
CA ASP A 170 19.57 -43.47 28.45
C ASP A 170 18.10 -43.91 28.47
N TRP A 171 17.27 -43.39 27.56
CA TRP A 171 15.83 -43.66 27.54
C TRP A 171 15.51 -45.11 27.21
N GLU A 172 14.58 -45.68 27.97
CA GLU A 172 13.93 -46.94 27.63
C GLU A 172 12.60 -46.63 26.98
N LEU A 173 12.44 -47.08 25.74
CA LEU A 173 11.28 -46.81 24.91
C LEU A 173 10.92 -48.10 24.18
N ASP A 174 9.66 -48.50 24.29
CA ASP A 174 9.12 -49.61 23.50
C ASP A 174 8.88 -49.11 22.07
N SER A 175 9.78 -49.51 21.17
CA SER A 175 9.81 -49.06 19.79
C SER A 175 8.56 -49.45 19.01
N ASP A 176 7.94 -50.58 19.33
CA ASP A 176 6.77 -51.09 18.62
C ASP A 176 5.51 -50.35 19.07
N LEU A 177 5.37 -50.12 20.38
CA LEU A 177 4.26 -49.33 20.93
C LEU A 177 4.29 -47.90 20.38
N ILE A 178 5.46 -47.25 20.43
CA ILE A 178 5.63 -45.87 19.97
C ILE A 178 5.54 -45.78 18.45
N GLY A 179 6.06 -46.75 17.72
CA GLY A 179 5.93 -46.84 16.27
C GLY A 179 4.46 -46.87 15.83
N GLY A 180 3.67 -47.75 16.45
CA GLY A 180 2.23 -47.84 16.20
C GLY A 180 1.49 -46.55 16.56
N PHE A 181 1.80 -45.96 17.71
CA PHE A 181 1.21 -44.68 18.14
C PHE A 181 1.50 -43.54 17.16
N LEU A 182 2.75 -43.38 16.73
CA LEU A 182 3.14 -42.33 15.78
C LEU A 182 2.49 -42.55 14.41
N GLY A 183 2.34 -43.80 13.97
CA GLY A 183 1.59 -44.15 12.76
C GLY A 183 0.15 -43.65 12.81
N VAL A 184 -0.57 -43.98 13.89
CA VAL A 184 -1.97 -43.57 14.10
C VAL A 184 -2.10 -42.04 14.16
N ILE A 185 -1.18 -41.33 14.83
CA ILE A 185 -1.24 -39.87 14.88
C ILE A 185 -1.05 -39.22 13.51
N GLN A 186 -0.18 -39.78 12.66
CA GLN A 186 0.02 -39.26 11.31
C GLN A 186 -1.24 -39.43 10.45
N GLU A 187 -1.90 -40.59 10.54
CA GLU A 187 -3.17 -40.84 9.87
C GLU A 187 -4.25 -39.87 10.35
N PHE A 188 -4.39 -39.71 11.67
CA PHE A 188 -5.35 -38.79 12.29
C PHE A 188 -5.11 -37.32 11.87
N SER A 189 -3.85 -36.87 11.86
CA SER A 189 -3.50 -35.52 11.40
C SER A 189 -3.91 -35.29 9.94
N SER A 190 -3.78 -36.30 9.09
CA SER A 190 -4.15 -36.22 7.68
C SER A 190 -5.67 -36.13 7.47
N GLU A 191 -6.45 -36.75 8.36
CA GLU A 191 -7.91 -36.74 8.32
C GLU A 191 -8.48 -35.37 8.75
N ILE A 192 -7.96 -34.80 9.85
CA ILE A 192 -8.45 -33.51 10.37
C ILE A 192 -8.21 -32.37 9.39
N LYS A 193 -6.98 -32.26 8.87
CA LYS A 193 -6.59 -31.05 8.13
C LYS A 193 -7.15 -31.01 6.71
N LYS A 194 -7.67 -32.12 6.17
CA LYS A 194 -8.03 -32.32 4.74
C LYS A 194 -6.92 -31.89 3.75
N VAL A 195 -5.73 -31.61 4.26
CA VAL A 195 -4.54 -31.15 3.57
C VAL A 195 -3.46 -32.16 3.92
N ARG A 196 -2.78 -32.68 2.89
CA ARG A 196 -1.76 -33.74 3.00
C ARG A 196 -0.44 -33.24 3.57
N GLU A 197 -0.47 -32.34 4.55
CA GLU A 197 0.75 -31.92 5.24
C GLU A 197 1.02 -32.85 6.43
N PRO A 198 2.08 -33.66 6.37
CA PRO A 198 2.43 -34.55 7.48
C PRO A 198 2.87 -33.75 8.69
N MET A 199 2.63 -34.31 9.87
CA MET A 199 3.12 -33.75 11.11
C MET A 199 4.66 -33.87 11.13
N ARG A 200 5.36 -32.74 11.29
CA ARG A 200 6.82 -32.67 11.22
C ARG A 200 7.53 -32.63 12.58
N LYS A 201 6.76 -32.34 13.63
CA LYS A 201 7.28 -32.10 14.98
C LYS A 201 6.18 -32.34 15.99
N MET A 202 6.55 -32.97 17.11
CA MET A 202 5.75 -33.05 18.33
C MET A 202 6.61 -32.60 19.50
N GLU A 203 6.09 -31.70 20.32
CA GLU A 203 6.76 -31.18 21.51
C GLU A 203 6.07 -31.73 22.76
N TYR A 204 6.83 -32.34 23.66
CA TYR A 204 6.29 -32.86 24.91
C TYR A 204 7.24 -32.58 26.08
N LYS A 205 6.82 -31.69 26.98
CA LYS A 205 7.58 -31.27 28.17
C LYS A 205 9.00 -30.84 27.81
N ASN A 206 9.99 -31.68 28.13
CA ASN A 206 11.41 -31.38 28.00
C ASN A 206 12.05 -32.04 26.78
N PHE A 207 11.25 -32.65 25.89
CA PHE A 207 11.74 -33.32 24.71
C PHE A 207 10.89 -33.06 23.48
N GLU A 208 11.50 -33.28 22.33
CA GLU A 208 10.85 -33.14 21.03
C GLU A 208 11.03 -34.41 20.20
N ILE A 209 10.00 -34.72 19.42
CA ILE A 209 10.01 -35.78 18.42
C ILE A 209 9.98 -35.10 17.06
N ILE A 210 11.08 -35.20 16.33
CA ILE A 210 11.20 -34.73 14.95
C ILE A 210 10.74 -35.85 14.04
N LEU A 211 9.78 -35.57 13.17
CA LEU A 211 9.24 -36.55 12.22
C LEU A 211 9.58 -36.10 10.81
N GLU A 212 10.14 -37.02 10.03
CA GLU A 212 10.36 -36.87 8.60
C GLU A 212 9.62 -37.99 7.87
N GLN A 213 8.72 -37.61 6.95
CA GLN A 213 7.96 -38.58 6.17
C GLN A 213 8.66 -38.84 4.83
N GLY A 214 9.15 -40.05 4.67
CA GLY A 214 9.64 -40.58 3.40
C GLY A 214 8.53 -41.15 2.52
N LYS A 215 8.92 -41.74 1.40
CA LYS A 215 8.00 -42.43 0.48
C LYS A 215 7.44 -43.71 1.10
N TYR A 216 8.28 -44.48 1.78
CA TYR A 216 7.98 -45.81 2.30
C TYR A 216 8.04 -45.89 3.83
N ALA A 217 8.82 -45.02 4.47
CA ALA A 217 8.99 -45.00 5.92
C ALA A 217 8.73 -43.62 6.54
N ILE A 218 8.44 -43.64 7.84
CA ILE A 218 8.39 -42.47 8.71
C ILE A 218 9.62 -42.56 9.61
N PHE A 219 10.40 -41.50 9.64
CA PHE A 219 11.62 -41.39 10.43
C PHE A 219 11.34 -40.52 11.63
N ALA A 220 11.54 -41.05 12.83
CA ALA A 220 11.33 -40.33 14.08
C ALA A 220 12.64 -40.19 14.84
N LEU A 221 12.96 -38.97 15.26
CA LEU A 221 14.14 -38.66 16.08
C LEU A 221 13.70 -38.03 17.39
N PHE A 222 14.04 -38.68 18.50
CA PHE A 222 13.75 -38.23 19.85
C PHE A 222 14.95 -37.48 20.39
N ILE A 223 14.71 -36.24 20.81
CA ILE A 223 15.75 -35.34 21.29
C ILE A 223 15.36 -34.63 22.58
N ASP A 224 16.33 -34.37 23.42
CA ASP A 224 16.15 -33.50 24.60
C ASP A 224 16.21 -32.03 24.19
N GLY A 225 15.24 -31.26 24.68
CA GLY A 225 15.11 -29.83 24.39
C GLY A 225 14.68 -29.55 22.95
N VAL A 226 15.09 -28.38 22.45
CA VAL A 226 14.60 -27.84 21.18
C VAL A 226 15.41 -28.34 19.98
N GLU A 227 14.70 -28.69 18.91
CA GLU A 227 15.26 -29.07 17.63
C GLU A 227 16.20 -27.99 17.08
N SER A 228 17.38 -28.43 16.64
CA SER A 228 18.26 -27.60 15.82
C SER A 228 18.03 -27.91 14.36
N TYR A 229 18.25 -26.91 13.51
CA TYR A 229 18.13 -27.09 12.06
C TYR A 229 19.12 -28.13 11.52
N TRP A 230 20.30 -28.29 12.14
CA TRP A 230 21.26 -29.35 11.77
C TRP A 230 20.71 -30.76 12.03
N LEU A 231 20.05 -30.99 13.17
CA LEU A 231 19.42 -32.30 13.45
C LEU A 231 18.33 -32.62 12.42
N ARG A 232 17.51 -31.63 12.07
CA ARG A 232 16.48 -31.77 11.04
C ARG A 232 17.09 -32.06 9.67
N GLU A 233 18.13 -31.33 9.27
CA GLU A 233 18.85 -31.58 8.02
C GLU A 233 19.46 -32.98 7.99
N LYS A 234 20.09 -33.43 9.09
CA LYS A 234 20.66 -34.78 9.19
C LYS A 234 19.60 -35.87 9.14
N LEU A 235 18.43 -35.67 9.76
CA LEU A 235 17.32 -36.60 9.65
C LEU A 235 16.77 -36.68 8.22
N THR A 236 16.65 -35.55 7.52
CA THR A 236 16.24 -35.50 6.11
C THR A 236 17.27 -36.15 5.18
N LEU A 237 18.57 -35.99 5.46
CA LEU A 237 19.61 -36.69 4.70
C LEU A 237 19.55 -38.19 4.95
N PHE A 238 19.45 -38.59 6.22
CA PHE A 238 19.29 -39.99 6.62
C PHE A 238 18.08 -40.64 5.95
N SER A 239 16.91 -39.99 5.96
CA SER A 239 15.70 -40.54 5.34
C SER A 239 15.85 -40.74 3.83
N ARG A 240 16.49 -39.78 3.16
CA ARG A 240 16.75 -39.86 1.71
C ARG A 240 17.74 -40.96 1.36
N ASP A 241 18.77 -41.16 2.17
CA ASP A 241 19.78 -42.17 1.88
C ASP A 241 19.26 -43.57 2.25
N PHE A 242 18.49 -43.70 3.33
CA PHE A 242 17.84 -44.95 3.73
C PHE A 242 16.84 -45.48 2.68
N GLU A 243 16.12 -44.61 1.96
CA GLU A 243 15.16 -45.03 0.93
C GLU A 243 15.76 -45.23 -0.47
N LYS A 244 17.04 -44.92 -0.67
CA LYS A 244 17.74 -45.17 -1.96
C LYS A 244 18.31 -46.59 -2.04
N GLU A 245 18.72 -47.14 -0.91
CA GLU A 245 19.18 -48.52 -0.76
C GLU A 245 17.99 -49.50 -0.74
#